data_AF-A0A1Q8S587-F1
#
_entry.id   AF-A0A1Q8S587-F1
#
_cell.length_a   1.000
_cell.length_b   1.000
_cell.length_c   1.000
_cell.angle_alpha   90.00
_cell.angle_beta   90.00
_cell.angle_gamma   90.00
#
_symmetry.space_group_name_H-M   'P 1'
#
loop_
_entity.id
_entity.type
_entity.pdbx_description
1 polymer ?
#
loop_
_entity_poly.entity_id
_entity_poly.type
_entity_poly.pdbx_seq_one_letter_code
_entity_poly.pdbx_strand_id
1 'polypeptide(L)'
;MRTTLLPSLKDEYYRLPELGAVYTPDILVFRNEDADDVLEKKDRWFVDCISAAMLRNPETERDEDSGFSHYVHEKDRQLILEKMKVVLRICLAKGVKKVVLGAWGCGAYGNPVGEVAQAWRKILLPRNDTKSKKKGAVKETWAGIEEVLFAIRDAGMADAFAEAFGKGIEREEPNEDEEDEEEEADADETNKAELRSRISELKARVETTRSPQLKAGLETILAGLVSQLPPESEEEDSHDEDDQESEADN
;
A
#
# COMPACT_ATOMS: atom_id res chain seq x y z
N MET A 1 8.31 6.59 7.46
CA MET A 1 8.85 7.95 7.23
C MET A 1 7.82 9.03 7.53
N ARG A 2 8.18 10.11 8.25
CA ARG A 2 7.30 11.30 8.46
C ARG A 2 7.95 12.58 7.93
N THR A 3 7.13 13.47 7.36
CA THR A 3 7.59 14.63 6.57
C THR A 3 6.78 15.91 6.82
N THR A 4 7.25 17.04 6.31
CA THR A 4 6.53 18.33 6.32
C THR A 4 5.53 18.49 5.17
N LEU A 5 5.13 17.41 4.51
CA LEU A 5 4.20 17.46 3.37
C LEU A 5 2.81 17.96 3.78
N LEU A 6 2.23 17.40 4.84
CA LEU A 6 0.87 17.73 5.29
C LEU A 6 0.65 19.26 5.47
N PRO A 7 1.48 20.00 6.23
CA PRO A 7 1.28 21.45 6.37
C PRO A 7 1.51 22.24 5.06
N SER A 8 2.13 21.63 4.05
CA SER A 8 2.35 22.25 2.73
C SER A 8 1.16 22.08 1.78
N LEU A 9 0.27 21.12 2.05
CA LEU A 9 -0.95 20.87 1.28
C LEU A 9 -2.10 21.73 1.81
N LYS A 10 -2.28 22.91 1.21
CA LYS A 10 -3.30 23.88 1.63
C LYS A 10 -4.70 23.49 1.15
N ASP A 11 -5.71 23.81 1.96
CA ASP A 11 -7.12 23.58 1.64
C ASP A 11 -7.55 24.21 0.30
N GLU A 12 -6.97 25.35 -0.08
CA GLU A 12 -7.25 26.05 -1.34
C GLU A 12 -6.87 25.26 -2.60
N TYR A 13 -6.03 24.23 -2.48
CA TYR A 13 -5.69 23.34 -3.60
C TYR A 13 -6.82 22.35 -3.90
N TYR A 14 -7.77 22.18 -2.98
CA TYR A 14 -8.84 21.20 -3.08
C TYR A 14 -10.17 21.86 -3.47
N ARG A 15 -11.00 21.20 -4.28
CA ARG A 15 -10.88 19.82 -4.79
C ARG A 15 -10.02 19.76 -6.05
N LEU A 16 -9.01 18.89 -6.06
CA LEU A 16 -8.16 18.70 -7.23
C LEU A 16 -9.00 18.19 -8.42
N PRO A 17 -8.77 18.72 -9.64
CA PRO A 17 -9.36 18.17 -10.85
C PRO A 17 -8.97 16.71 -11.08
N GLU A 18 -9.72 16.01 -11.93
CA GLU A 18 -9.45 14.61 -12.28
C GLU A 18 -8.02 14.38 -12.80
N LEU A 19 -7.53 15.31 -13.64
CA LEU A 19 -6.15 15.36 -14.13
C LEU A 19 -5.33 16.45 -13.41
N GLY A 20 -5.53 16.58 -12.09
CA GLY A 20 -4.85 17.54 -11.23
C GLY A 20 -3.77 16.90 -10.37
N ALA A 21 -2.72 17.67 -10.08
CA ALA A 21 -1.68 17.31 -9.14
C ALA A 21 -1.08 18.58 -8.51
N VAL A 22 -0.54 18.45 -7.30
CA VAL A 22 0.20 19.50 -6.60
C VAL A 22 1.67 19.11 -6.56
N TYR A 23 2.55 19.99 -7.03
CA TYR A 23 4.00 19.83 -6.86
C TYR A 23 4.45 20.68 -5.67
N THR A 24 5.09 20.04 -4.70
CA THR A 24 5.55 20.66 -3.46
C THR A 24 7.05 20.42 -3.31
N PRO A 25 7.89 21.45 -3.51
CA PRO A 25 9.33 21.30 -3.39
C PRO A 25 9.79 21.31 -1.92
N ASP A 26 11.02 20.87 -1.69
CA ASP A 26 11.75 21.04 -0.42
C ASP A 26 11.00 20.51 0.82
N ILE A 27 10.37 19.33 0.70
CA ILE A 27 9.77 18.64 1.85
C ILE A 27 10.85 18.01 2.71
N LEU A 28 10.88 18.39 3.98
CA LEU A 28 11.81 17.85 4.97
C LEU A 28 11.33 16.47 5.43
N VAL A 29 12.19 15.47 5.29
CA VAL A 29 12.07 14.17 5.97
C VAL A 29 12.79 14.26 7.30
N PHE A 30 12.08 13.99 8.39
CA PHE A 30 12.61 14.15 9.74
C PHE A 30 12.39 12.94 10.65
N ARG A 31 11.79 11.86 10.15
CA ARG A 31 11.61 10.57 10.83
C ARG A 31 11.70 9.43 9.82
N ASN A 32 12.33 8.32 10.21
CA ASN A 32 12.43 7.09 9.40
C ASN A 32 11.14 6.26 9.50
N GLU A 33 11.16 5.03 9.00
CA GLU A 33 10.05 4.07 9.11
C GLU A 33 9.86 3.59 10.55
N ASP A 34 10.95 3.19 11.18
CA ASP A 34 10.94 2.43 12.45
C ASP A 34 11.11 3.32 13.68
N ALA A 35 11.47 4.58 13.48
CA ALA A 35 11.82 5.50 14.56
C ALA A 35 10.67 6.44 14.92
N ASP A 36 10.17 6.29 16.14
CA ASP A 36 9.34 7.28 16.83
C ASP A 36 10.15 8.49 17.32
N ASP A 37 11.45 8.55 17.05
CA ASP A 37 12.34 9.67 17.31
C ASP A 37 12.59 10.55 16.08
N VAL A 38 12.84 11.84 16.34
CA VAL A 38 13.15 12.81 15.28
C VAL A 38 14.62 12.67 14.92
N LEU A 39 14.91 12.52 13.63
CA LEU A 39 16.27 12.45 13.10
C LEU A 39 17.12 13.63 13.58
N GLU A 40 18.41 13.37 13.84
CA GLU A 40 19.38 14.44 14.07
C GLU A 40 19.43 15.36 12.85
N LYS A 41 19.78 16.63 13.04
CA LYS A 41 19.78 17.64 11.95
C LYS A 41 20.62 17.22 10.74
N LYS A 42 21.70 16.46 10.97
CA LYS A 42 22.63 15.98 9.94
C LYS A 42 22.05 14.85 9.07
N ASP A 43 21.09 14.09 9.59
CA ASP A 43 20.50 12.91 8.93
C ASP A 43 19.16 13.25 8.26
N ARG A 44 18.67 14.47 8.46
CA ARG A 44 17.49 14.98 7.76
C ARG A 44 17.84 15.34 6.32
N TRP A 45 16.89 15.10 5.44
CA TRP A 45 17.06 15.35 4.01
C TRP A 45 15.79 15.91 3.40
N PHE A 46 15.91 16.45 2.19
CA PHE A 46 14.83 17.08 1.47
C PHE A 46 14.47 16.30 0.22
N VAL A 47 13.18 16.29 -0.10
CA VAL A 47 12.61 15.62 -1.26
C VAL A 47 11.49 16.50 -1.83
N ASP A 48 11.30 16.47 -3.13
CA ASP A 48 10.12 17.07 -3.77
C ASP A 48 8.98 16.05 -3.84
N CYS A 49 7.75 16.49 -3.60
CA CYS A 49 6.57 15.63 -3.67
C CYS A 49 5.61 16.05 -4.78
N ILE A 50 5.07 15.08 -5.52
CA ILE A 50 3.92 15.26 -6.42
C ILE A 50 2.73 14.56 -5.78
N SER A 51 1.74 15.34 -5.31
CA SER A 51 0.50 14.83 -4.74
C SER A 51 -0.60 14.77 -5.80
N ALA A 52 -1.07 13.57 -6.12
CA ALA A 52 -2.15 13.33 -7.09
C ALA A 52 -3.01 12.14 -6.63
N ALA A 53 -4.29 12.13 -7.02
CA ALA A 53 -5.24 11.07 -6.65
C ALA A 53 -5.47 10.08 -7.81
N MET A 54 -5.41 8.79 -7.48
CA MET A 54 -5.77 7.70 -8.39
C MET A 54 -7.30 7.54 -8.49
N LEU A 55 -7.77 6.68 -9.39
CA LEU A 55 -9.18 6.29 -9.44
C LEU A 55 -9.58 5.62 -8.12
N ARG A 56 -10.72 6.00 -7.56
CA ARG A 56 -11.20 5.44 -6.29
C ARG A 56 -12.30 4.43 -6.56
N ASN A 57 -12.07 3.18 -6.15
CA ASN A 57 -12.97 2.04 -6.26
C ASN A 57 -13.55 1.90 -7.68
N PRO A 58 -12.69 1.80 -8.72
CA PRO A 58 -13.13 1.54 -10.08
C PRO A 58 -13.85 0.18 -10.13
N GLU A 59 -14.70 -0.01 -11.14
CA GLU A 59 -15.35 -1.30 -11.34
C GLU A 59 -14.33 -2.29 -11.93
N THR A 60 -14.12 -3.39 -11.21
CA THR A 60 -13.15 -4.43 -11.56
C THR A 60 -13.82 -5.79 -11.62
N GLU A 61 -13.34 -6.63 -12.52
CA GLU A 61 -13.72 -8.04 -12.60
C GLU A 61 -12.49 -8.89 -12.30
N ARG A 62 -12.70 -10.02 -11.62
CA ARG A 62 -11.64 -10.97 -11.28
C ARG A 62 -11.66 -12.10 -12.29
N ASP A 63 -10.51 -12.36 -12.89
CA ASP A 63 -10.29 -13.52 -13.73
C ASP A 63 -10.09 -14.76 -12.83
N GLU A 64 -10.97 -15.76 -12.97
CA GLU A 64 -10.98 -16.95 -12.10
C GLU A 64 -9.77 -17.87 -12.35
N ASP A 65 -9.23 -17.88 -13.57
CA ASP A 65 -8.12 -18.76 -13.96
C ASP A 65 -6.77 -18.24 -13.47
N SER A 66 -6.54 -16.93 -13.59
CA SER A 66 -5.29 -16.26 -13.22
C SER A 66 -5.34 -15.65 -11.82
N GLY A 67 -6.54 -15.46 -11.26
CA GLY A 67 -6.76 -14.84 -9.96
C GLY A 67 -6.59 -13.31 -9.95
N PHE A 68 -6.15 -12.70 -11.05
CA PHE A 68 -5.92 -11.26 -11.18
C PHE A 68 -7.22 -10.50 -11.48
N SER A 69 -7.28 -9.25 -11.02
CA SER A 69 -8.38 -8.34 -11.35
C SER A 69 -8.01 -7.44 -12.53
N HIS A 70 -9.00 -7.05 -13.33
CA HIS A 70 -8.88 -6.08 -14.41
C HIS A 70 -9.98 -5.01 -14.35
N TYR A 71 -9.73 -3.86 -14.97
CA TYR A 71 -10.76 -2.84 -15.11
C TYR A 71 -11.89 -3.32 -16.04
N VAL A 72 -13.14 -3.10 -15.65
CA VAL A 72 -14.27 -3.37 -16.55
C VAL A 72 -14.30 -2.35 -17.69
N HIS A 73 -14.05 -1.08 -17.38
CA HIS A 73 -14.20 0.00 -18.37
C HIS A 73 -12.87 0.45 -18.97
N GLU A 74 -12.82 0.51 -20.31
CA GLU A 74 -11.67 1.07 -21.04
C GLU A 74 -11.39 2.53 -20.68
N LYS A 75 -12.42 3.31 -20.33
CA LYS A 75 -12.26 4.71 -19.90
C LYS A 75 -11.37 4.83 -18.66
N ASP A 76 -11.43 3.83 -17.76
CA ASP A 76 -10.65 3.83 -16.52
C ASP A 76 -9.18 3.55 -16.85
N ARG A 77 -8.92 2.58 -17.74
CA ARG A 77 -7.58 2.33 -18.31
C ARG A 77 -6.99 3.57 -18.98
N GLN A 78 -7.79 4.31 -19.76
CA GLN A 78 -7.31 5.54 -20.39
C GLN A 78 -7.06 6.65 -19.37
N LEU A 79 -7.91 6.75 -18.36
CA LEU A 79 -7.79 7.79 -17.33
C LEU A 79 -6.55 7.57 -16.45
N ILE A 80 -6.24 6.34 -16.07
CA ILE A 80 -5.01 6.04 -15.33
C ILE A 80 -3.76 6.44 -16.13
N LEU A 81 -3.77 6.21 -17.45
CA LEU A 81 -2.66 6.58 -18.33
C LEU A 81 -2.47 8.10 -18.38
N GLU A 82 -3.56 8.86 -18.50
CA GLU A 82 -3.48 10.32 -18.49
C GLU A 82 -3.01 10.87 -17.13
N LYS A 83 -3.45 10.28 -16.01
CA LYS A 83 -2.97 10.64 -14.67
C LYS A 83 -1.45 10.41 -14.53
N MET A 84 -0.95 9.26 -14.97
CA MET A 84 0.48 8.95 -14.95
C MET A 84 1.29 9.92 -15.83
N LYS A 85 0.78 10.27 -17.02
CA LYS A 85 1.42 11.28 -17.88
C LYS A 85 1.48 12.65 -17.22
N VAL A 86 0.45 13.07 -16.47
CA VAL A 86 0.46 14.33 -15.72
C VAL A 86 1.63 14.36 -14.73
N VAL A 87 1.83 13.28 -13.96
CA VAL A 87 2.96 13.16 -13.02
C VAL A 87 4.29 13.31 -13.75
N LEU A 88 4.50 12.57 -14.85
CA LEU A 88 5.77 12.62 -15.59
C LEU A 88 5.99 13.97 -16.30
N ARG A 89 4.94 14.62 -16.80
CA ARG A 89 5.02 15.98 -17.36
C ARG A 89 5.44 16.98 -16.29
N ILE A 90 4.97 16.84 -15.06
CA ILE A 90 5.41 17.67 -13.92
C ILE A 90 6.89 17.41 -13.63
N CYS A 91 7.32 16.15 -13.57
CA CYS A 91 8.74 15.81 -13.41
C CYS A 91 9.62 16.51 -14.46
N LEU A 92 9.26 16.41 -15.74
CA LEU A 92 9.99 17.08 -16.82
C LEU A 92 9.97 18.61 -16.68
N ALA A 93 8.81 19.20 -16.39
CA ALA A 93 8.65 20.65 -16.25
C ALA A 93 9.46 21.21 -15.07
N LYS A 94 9.70 20.40 -14.03
CA LYS A 94 10.48 20.75 -12.85
C LYS A 94 11.95 20.33 -12.93
N GLY A 95 12.35 19.62 -14.00
CA GLY A 95 13.72 19.13 -14.16
C GLY A 95 14.06 17.98 -13.21
N VAL A 96 13.06 17.24 -12.73
CA VAL A 96 13.25 16.05 -11.88
C VAL A 96 13.91 14.96 -12.71
N LYS A 97 15.08 14.52 -12.27
CA LYS A 97 15.89 13.47 -12.93
C LYS A 97 15.64 12.08 -12.36
N LYS A 98 15.32 11.98 -11.07
CA LYS A 98 15.07 10.72 -10.38
C LYS A 98 13.71 10.77 -9.73
N VAL A 99 12.90 9.73 -9.89
CA VAL A 99 11.55 9.69 -9.32
C VAL A 99 11.30 8.34 -8.66
N VAL A 100 10.75 8.40 -7.45
CA VAL A 100 10.23 7.24 -6.72
C VAL A 100 8.72 7.17 -6.96
N LEU A 101 8.28 6.04 -7.48
CA LEU A 101 6.89 5.67 -7.74
C LEU A 101 6.54 4.42 -6.91
N GLY A 102 5.35 3.87 -7.11
CA GLY A 102 4.93 2.62 -6.49
C GLY A 102 3.62 2.10 -7.07
N ALA A 103 2.97 1.18 -6.35
CA ALA A 103 1.67 0.60 -6.67
C ALA A 103 0.52 1.61 -6.45
N TRP A 104 0.58 2.75 -7.16
CA TRP A 104 -0.29 3.90 -6.96
C TRP A 104 -1.78 3.53 -7.12
N GLY A 105 -2.53 3.64 -6.02
CA GLY A 105 -3.96 3.35 -5.97
C GLY A 105 -4.34 1.87 -5.78
N CYS A 106 -3.39 0.95 -5.62
CA CYS A 106 -3.67 -0.49 -5.52
C CYS A 106 -4.14 -0.95 -4.13
N GLY A 107 -3.99 -0.12 -3.09
CA GLY A 107 -4.51 -0.37 -1.75
C GLY A 107 -5.96 0.10 -1.59
N ALA A 108 -6.21 1.05 -0.68
CA ALA A 108 -7.54 1.56 -0.33
C ALA A 108 -8.37 2.15 -1.50
N TYR A 109 -7.76 2.38 -2.66
CA TYR A 109 -8.43 2.88 -3.87
C TYR A 109 -8.86 1.75 -4.82
N GLY A 110 -8.49 0.50 -4.55
CA GLY A 110 -9.01 -0.69 -5.23
C GLY A 110 -8.60 -0.84 -6.69
N ASN A 111 -7.48 -0.24 -7.12
CA ASN A 111 -7.03 -0.41 -8.50
C ASN A 111 -6.34 -1.77 -8.68
N PRO A 112 -6.59 -2.49 -9.79
CA PRO A 112 -5.92 -3.76 -10.07
C PRO A 112 -4.42 -3.56 -10.35
N VAL A 113 -3.57 -4.19 -9.54
CA VAL A 113 -2.11 -3.98 -9.58
C VAL A 113 -1.48 -4.33 -10.94
N GLY A 114 -1.90 -5.44 -11.57
CA GLY A 114 -1.40 -5.85 -12.88
C GLY A 114 -1.67 -4.80 -13.97
N GLU A 115 -2.87 -4.21 -13.97
CA GLU A 115 -3.22 -3.13 -14.92
C GLU A 115 -2.45 -1.83 -14.63
N VAL A 116 -2.25 -1.48 -13.35
CA VAL A 116 -1.46 -0.30 -12.96
C VAL A 116 0.01 -0.47 -13.39
N ALA A 117 0.59 -1.65 -13.14
CA ALA A 117 1.95 -1.98 -13.57
C ALA A 117 2.10 -1.94 -15.10
N GLN A 118 1.16 -2.55 -15.83
CA GLN A 118 1.13 -2.52 -17.30
C GLN A 118 0.97 -1.10 -17.85
N ALA A 119 0.19 -0.24 -17.19
CA ALA A 119 0.03 1.15 -17.57
C ALA A 119 1.34 1.95 -17.40
N TRP A 120 2.03 1.78 -16.26
CA TRP A 120 3.36 2.38 -16.05
C TRP A 120 4.36 1.91 -17.11
N ARG A 121 4.45 0.61 -17.35
CA ARG A 121 5.31 0.03 -18.40
C ARG A 121 4.99 0.60 -19.77
N LYS A 122 3.72 0.71 -20.14
CA LYS A 122 3.28 1.26 -21.44
C LYS A 122 3.73 2.71 -21.63
N ILE A 123 3.74 3.50 -20.56
CA ILE A 123 4.14 4.91 -20.58
C ILE A 123 5.66 5.06 -20.60
N LEU A 124 6.36 4.32 -19.74
CA LEU A 124 7.81 4.45 -19.56
C LEU A 124 8.60 3.74 -20.68
N LEU A 125 8.11 2.59 -21.16
CA LEU A 125 8.74 1.75 -22.17
C LEU A 125 7.82 1.57 -23.40
N PRO A 126 7.50 2.65 -24.13
CA PRO A 126 6.54 2.57 -25.23
C PRO A 126 7.14 1.79 -26.41
N ARG A 127 6.47 0.71 -26.83
CA ARG A 127 6.89 -0.13 -27.97
C ARG A 127 7.24 0.73 -29.20
N ASN A 128 8.36 0.45 -29.82
CA ASN A 128 8.77 1.05 -31.09
C ASN A 128 8.14 0.30 -32.27
N ASP A 129 6.81 0.17 -32.27
CA ASP A 129 6.12 -0.48 -33.38
C ASP A 129 6.09 0.47 -34.58
N THR A 130 6.98 0.21 -35.53
CA THR A 130 7.16 0.93 -36.80
C THR A 130 5.93 0.93 -37.71
N LYS A 131 4.84 0.22 -37.34
CA LYS A 131 3.65 0.01 -38.17
C LYS A 131 2.48 0.97 -37.92
N SER A 132 2.51 1.81 -36.88
CA SER A 132 1.44 2.78 -36.61
C SER A 132 1.98 4.21 -36.54
N LYS A 133 2.65 4.66 -37.61
CA LYS A 133 2.93 6.09 -37.80
C LYS A 133 1.63 6.77 -38.24
N LYS A 134 0.79 7.18 -37.27
CA LYS A 134 -0.15 8.28 -37.51
C LYS A 134 0.71 9.52 -37.77
N LYS A 135 0.78 9.95 -39.03
CA LYS A 135 1.52 11.14 -39.48
C LYS A 135 1.13 12.33 -38.59
N GLY A 136 2.07 12.81 -37.76
CA GLY A 136 1.90 14.03 -36.96
C GLY A 136 1.68 13.86 -35.45
N ALA A 137 1.58 12.64 -34.91
CA ALA A 137 1.57 12.46 -33.46
C ALA A 137 2.99 12.60 -32.88
N VAL A 138 3.25 13.67 -32.13
CA VAL A 138 4.47 13.79 -31.31
C VAL A 138 4.38 12.69 -30.25
N LYS A 139 5.26 11.68 -30.34
CA LYS A 139 5.38 10.66 -29.30
C LYS A 139 5.97 11.35 -28.07
N GLU A 140 5.21 11.46 -26.99
CA GLU A 140 5.73 11.97 -25.72
C GLU A 140 6.90 11.08 -25.28
N THR A 141 7.96 11.72 -24.82
CA THR A 141 9.19 11.07 -24.34
C THR A 141 9.56 11.63 -22.98
N TRP A 142 10.15 10.80 -22.13
CA TRP A 142 10.54 11.17 -20.77
C TRP A 142 12.04 11.39 -20.62
N ALA A 143 12.73 11.86 -21.68
CA ALA A 143 14.19 11.90 -21.78
C ALA A 143 14.93 12.73 -20.72
N GLY A 144 14.22 13.51 -19.88
CA GLY A 144 14.80 14.22 -18.74
C GLY A 144 14.75 13.46 -17.41
N ILE A 145 14.02 12.34 -17.35
CA ILE A 145 13.95 11.45 -16.19
C ILE A 145 14.97 10.34 -16.45
N GLU A 146 16.05 10.35 -15.69
CA GLU A 146 17.20 9.46 -15.79
C GLU A 146 16.94 8.14 -15.05
N GLU A 147 16.19 8.19 -13.95
CA GLU A 147 15.97 7.03 -13.06
C GLU A 147 14.54 7.00 -12.53
N VAL A 148 13.91 5.83 -12.59
CA VAL A 148 12.59 5.56 -12.03
C VAL A 148 12.69 4.35 -11.12
N LEU A 149 12.38 4.53 -9.84
CA LEU A 149 12.37 3.47 -8.84
C LEU A 149 10.92 3.21 -8.42
N PHE A 150 10.50 1.95 -8.31
CA PHE A 150 9.20 1.57 -7.77
C PHE A 150 9.39 1.01 -6.36
N ALA A 151 9.13 1.83 -5.33
CA ALA A 151 9.19 1.42 -3.94
C ALA A 151 7.85 0.76 -3.56
N ILE A 152 7.82 -0.57 -3.49
CA ILE A 152 6.61 -1.37 -3.23
C ILE A 152 6.93 -2.34 -2.09
N ARG A 153 6.32 -2.12 -0.92
CA ARG A 153 6.52 -2.96 0.27
C ARG A 153 5.85 -4.34 0.14
N ASP A 154 4.67 -4.40 -0.45
CA ASP A 154 3.93 -5.65 -0.64
C ASP A 154 4.58 -6.53 -1.72
N ALA A 155 5.05 -7.72 -1.33
CA ALA A 155 5.77 -8.63 -2.22
C ALA A 155 4.92 -9.07 -3.43
N GLY A 156 3.62 -9.35 -3.24
CA GLY A 156 2.74 -9.75 -4.33
C GLY A 156 2.49 -8.63 -5.34
N MET A 157 2.40 -7.38 -4.88
CA MET A 157 2.35 -6.22 -5.76
C MET A 157 3.68 -6.01 -6.49
N ALA A 158 4.81 -6.20 -5.81
CA ALA A 158 6.14 -6.12 -6.42
C ALA A 158 6.31 -7.21 -7.51
N ASP A 159 5.84 -8.43 -7.27
CA ASP A 159 5.81 -9.53 -8.25
C ASP A 159 5.01 -9.14 -9.50
N ALA A 160 3.82 -8.56 -9.32
CA ALA A 160 3.00 -8.10 -10.45
C ALA A 160 3.70 -6.99 -11.27
N PHE A 161 4.46 -6.12 -10.63
CA PHE A 161 5.30 -5.14 -11.34
C PHE A 161 6.45 -5.80 -12.08
N ALA A 162 7.16 -6.74 -11.45
CA ALA A 162 8.23 -7.50 -12.08
C ALA A 162 7.73 -8.29 -13.30
N GLU A 163 6.58 -8.94 -13.19
CA GLU A 163 5.94 -9.68 -14.29
C GLU A 163 5.56 -8.74 -15.45
N ALA A 164 4.89 -7.62 -15.14
CA ALA A 164 4.45 -6.68 -16.16
C ALA A 164 5.65 -6.10 -16.94
N PHE A 165 6.67 -5.62 -16.24
CA PHE A 165 7.84 -5.01 -16.87
C PHE A 165 8.76 -6.04 -17.53
N GLY A 166 8.84 -7.26 -17.00
CA GLY A 166 9.78 -8.29 -17.42
C GLY A 166 11.22 -7.76 -17.38
N LYS A 167 11.96 -7.91 -18.49
CA LYS A 167 13.34 -7.39 -18.63
C LYS A 167 13.47 -5.84 -18.62
N GLY A 168 12.35 -5.13 -18.45
CA GLY A 168 12.31 -3.67 -18.40
C GLY A 168 12.50 -3.09 -16.99
N ILE A 169 12.62 -3.93 -15.96
CA ILE A 169 12.87 -3.52 -14.58
C ILE A 169 13.91 -4.46 -13.95
N GLU A 170 14.69 -3.93 -13.02
CA GLU A 170 15.57 -4.70 -12.14
C GLU A 170 14.91 -4.75 -10.76
N ARG A 171 14.78 -5.95 -10.19
CA ARG A 171 14.22 -6.15 -8.85
C ARG A 171 15.39 -6.30 -7.89
N GLU A 172 15.44 -5.43 -6.90
CA GLU A 172 16.30 -5.65 -5.73
C GLU A 172 15.65 -6.75 -4.89
N GLU A 173 16.39 -7.84 -4.65
CA GLU A 173 15.99 -8.85 -3.67
C GLU A 173 16.31 -8.29 -2.28
N PRO A 174 15.40 -8.46 -1.29
CA PRO A 174 15.71 -8.06 0.08
C PRO A 174 17.00 -8.76 0.53
N ASN A 175 17.88 -8.03 1.22
CA ASN A 175 19.08 -8.64 1.79
C ASN A 175 18.65 -9.69 2.82
N GLU A 176 19.09 -10.95 2.66
CA GLU A 176 18.88 -12.04 3.62
C GLU A 176 19.40 -11.68 5.04
N ASP A 177 20.27 -10.68 5.17
CA ASP A 177 20.82 -10.18 6.45
C ASP A 177 19.93 -9.14 7.17
N GLU A 178 18.87 -8.65 6.52
CA GLU A 178 17.84 -7.77 7.09
C GLU A 178 16.46 -8.47 7.08
N GLU A 179 16.44 -9.81 7.08
CA GLU A 179 15.23 -10.57 7.40
C GLU A 179 14.92 -10.37 8.88
N ASP A 180 14.06 -9.39 9.14
CA ASP A 180 13.28 -9.29 10.37
C ASP A 180 12.53 -10.61 10.58
N GLU A 181 13.14 -11.56 11.30
CA GLU A 181 12.42 -12.67 11.97
C GLU A 181 11.29 -12.11 12.87
N GLU A 182 11.25 -10.80 13.12
CA GLU A 182 10.22 -10.07 13.85
C GLU A 182 9.02 -9.59 12.98
N GLU A 183 9.14 -9.35 11.66
CA GLU A 183 8.03 -8.76 10.86
C GLU A 183 6.96 -9.78 10.39
N GLU A 184 7.32 -11.02 10.07
CA GLU A 184 6.33 -12.09 9.82
C GLU A 184 5.57 -12.46 11.11
N ALA A 185 6.21 -12.31 12.28
CA ALA A 185 5.58 -12.54 13.57
C ALA A 185 4.50 -11.48 13.89
N ASP A 186 4.73 -10.21 13.57
CA ASP A 186 3.79 -9.11 13.89
C ASP A 186 2.53 -9.15 13.01
N ALA A 187 2.64 -9.49 11.71
CA ALA A 187 1.46 -9.61 10.84
C ALA A 187 0.55 -10.78 11.23
N ASP A 188 1.12 -11.94 11.58
CA ASP A 188 0.35 -13.10 12.04
C ASP A 188 -0.20 -12.89 13.45
N GLU A 189 0.54 -12.22 14.33
CA GLU A 189 0.09 -11.90 15.69
C GLU A 189 -1.03 -10.85 15.69
N THR A 190 -0.94 -9.81 14.86
CA THR A 190 -2.00 -8.81 14.69
C THR A 190 -3.26 -9.41 14.07
N ASN A 191 -3.13 -10.25 13.05
CA ASN A 191 -4.27 -10.99 12.46
C ASN A 191 -4.92 -11.93 13.49
N LYS A 192 -4.13 -12.63 14.30
CA LYS A 192 -4.62 -13.51 15.39
C LYS A 192 -5.30 -12.70 16.50
N ALA A 193 -4.76 -11.54 16.86
CA ALA A 193 -5.35 -10.64 17.84
C ALA A 193 -6.69 -10.06 17.36
N GLU A 194 -6.78 -9.66 16.08
CA GLU A 194 -8.03 -9.18 15.49
C GLU A 194 -9.09 -10.30 15.44
N LEU A 195 -8.69 -11.52 15.05
CA LEU A 195 -9.56 -12.69 15.03
C LEU A 195 -10.09 -13.04 16.44
N ARG A 196 -9.21 -13.03 17.46
CA ARG A 196 -9.59 -13.22 18.88
C ARG A 196 -10.58 -12.16 19.35
N SER A 197 -10.36 -10.90 19.00
CA SER A 197 -11.26 -9.78 19.33
C SER A 197 -12.66 -9.97 18.70
N ARG A 198 -12.71 -10.29 17.40
CA ARG A 198 -13.98 -10.56 16.68
C ARG A 198 -14.73 -11.76 17.27
N ILE A 199 -14.04 -12.82 17.69
CA ILE A 199 -14.63 -13.98 18.36
C ILE A 199 -15.25 -13.58 19.71
N SER A 200 -14.54 -12.77 20.49
CA SER A 200 -15.02 -12.28 21.80
C SER A 200 -16.28 -11.43 21.66
N GLU A 201 -16.29 -10.49 20.71
CA GLU A 201 -17.46 -9.65 20.42
C GLU A 201 -18.66 -10.49 19.97
N LEU A 202 -18.43 -11.48 19.09
CA LEU A 202 -19.49 -12.33 18.58
C LEU A 202 -20.06 -13.26 19.67
N LYS A 203 -19.24 -13.76 20.60
CA LYS A 203 -19.69 -14.51 21.79
C LYS A 203 -20.62 -13.68 22.66
N ALA A 204 -20.23 -12.45 23.00
CA ALA A 204 -21.08 -11.55 23.78
C ALA A 204 -22.43 -11.26 23.08
N ARG A 205 -22.42 -11.16 21.75
CA ARG A 205 -23.62 -10.96 20.95
C ARG A 205 -24.54 -12.19 20.93
N VAL A 206 -23.97 -13.39 20.92
CA VAL A 206 -24.71 -14.67 21.04
C VAL A 206 -25.39 -14.77 22.42
N GLU A 207 -24.70 -14.42 23.49
CA GLU A 207 -25.23 -14.47 24.87
C GLU A 207 -26.38 -13.49 25.10
N THR A 208 -26.28 -12.29 24.54
CA THR A 208 -27.28 -11.23 24.70
C THR A 208 -28.49 -11.38 23.77
N THR A 209 -28.39 -12.23 22.73
CA THR A 209 -29.45 -12.41 21.73
C THR A 209 -30.57 -13.33 22.24
N ARG A 210 -31.81 -12.81 22.26
CA ARG A 210 -33.03 -13.54 22.69
C ARG A 210 -33.74 -14.29 21.55
N SER A 211 -33.38 -14.03 20.29
CA SER A 211 -33.99 -14.68 19.12
C SER A 211 -33.31 -16.02 18.81
N PRO A 212 -34.03 -17.16 18.84
CA PRO A 212 -33.43 -18.48 18.63
C PRO A 212 -32.82 -18.67 17.24
N GLN A 213 -33.46 -18.14 16.19
CA GLN A 213 -32.99 -18.26 14.81
C GLN A 213 -31.73 -17.44 14.56
N LEU A 214 -31.68 -16.23 15.12
CA LEU A 214 -30.50 -15.36 15.03
C LEU A 214 -29.34 -15.92 15.86
N LYS A 215 -29.64 -16.48 17.04
CA LYS A 215 -28.65 -17.13 17.89
C LYS A 215 -27.96 -18.31 17.19
N ALA A 216 -28.74 -19.20 16.56
CA ALA A 216 -28.19 -20.33 15.79
C ALA A 216 -27.31 -19.88 14.60
N GLY A 217 -27.70 -18.80 13.91
CA GLY A 217 -26.90 -18.22 12.83
C GLY A 217 -25.57 -17.63 13.33
N LEU A 218 -25.59 -16.90 14.44
CA LEU A 218 -24.38 -16.34 15.07
C LEU A 218 -23.47 -17.44 15.63
N GLU A 219 -24.01 -18.51 16.19
CA GLU A 219 -23.25 -19.69 16.65
C GLU A 219 -22.53 -20.39 15.49
N THR A 220 -23.17 -20.46 14.30
CA THR A 220 -22.55 -21.03 13.10
C THR A 220 -21.35 -20.19 12.62
N ILE A 221 -21.50 -18.86 12.62
CA ILE A 221 -20.42 -17.94 12.26
C ILE A 221 -19.28 -18.01 13.28
N LEU A 222 -19.62 -18.08 14.58
CA LEU A 222 -18.64 -18.21 15.65
C LEU A 222 -17.82 -19.49 15.51
N ALA A 223 -18.45 -20.62 15.21
CA ALA A 223 -17.76 -21.88 14.99
C ALA A 223 -16.74 -21.79 13.82
N GLY A 224 -17.11 -21.13 12.73
CA GLY A 224 -16.23 -20.92 11.58
C GLY A 224 -15.06 -19.97 11.82
N LEU A 225 -15.21 -19.00 12.74
CA LEU A 225 -14.11 -18.12 13.16
C LEU A 225 -13.17 -18.83 14.15
N VAL A 226 -13.73 -19.61 15.08
CA VAL A 226 -12.92 -20.37 16.06
C VAL A 226 -12.07 -21.44 15.36
N SER A 227 -12.56 -22.06 14.29
CA SER A 227 -11.77 -23.05 13.52
C SER A 227 -10.57 -22.47 12.77
N GLN A 228 -10.45 -21.13 12.70
CA GLN A 228 -9.32 -20.44 12.08
C GLN A 228 -8.19 -20.15 13.08
N LEU A 229 -8.40 -20.39 14.39
CA LEU A 229 -7.33 -20.28 15.39
C LEU A 229 -6.56 -21.61 15.51
N PRO A 230 -5.21 -21.57 15.68
CA PRO A 230 -4.44 -22.76 16.02
C PRO A 230 -4.92 -23.37 17.35
N PRO A 231 -4.81 -24.69 17.56
CA PRO A 231 -5.06 -25.30 18.85
C PRO A 231 -4.06 -24.74 19.88
N GLU A 232 -4.56 -24.20 21.00
CA GLU A 232 -3.69 -23.72 22.08
C GLU A 232 -2.97 -24.94 22.70
N SER A 233 -1.64 -24.98 22.57
CA SER A 233 -0.80 -25.80 23.44
C SER A 233 -0.82 -25.15 24.82
N GLU A 234 -1.25 -25.92 25.82
CA GLU A 234 -1.12 -25.58 27.23
C GLU A 234 0.38 -25.45 27.55
N GLU A 235 0.91 -24.23 27.54
CA GLU A 235 2.17 -23.93 28.20
C GLU A 235 1.86 -23.46 29.62
N GLU A 236 2.29 -24.29 30.55
CA GLU A 236 2.22 -24.12 32.00
C GLU A 236 2.96 -22.84 32.40
N ASP A 237 2.21 -21.84 32.87
CA ASP A 237 2.77 -20.67 33.54
C ASP A 237 3.21 -21.10 34.94
N SER A 238 4.52 -21.32 35.08
CA SER A 238 5.19 -21.59 36.34
C SER A 238 6.10 -20.40 36.68
N HIS A 239 5.98 -19.96 37.93
CA HIS A 239 6.84 -18.98 38.65
C HIS A 239 6.47 -17.51 38.39
N ASP A 240 6.29 -16.63 39.38
CA ASP A 240 6.85 -16.62 40.73
C ASP A 240 5.97 -15.89 41.75
N GLU A 241 6.26 -16.21 42.99
CA GLU A 241 5.56 -15.91 44.23
C GLU A 241 5.51 -14.42 44.61
N ASP A 242 4.50 -14.12 45.41
CA ASP A 242 4.17 -12.84 46.04
C ASP A 242 5.34 -12.17 46.80
N ASP A 243 5.69 -10.94 46.41
CA ASP A 243 6.29 -9.96 47.33
C ASP A 243 5.17 -9.08 47.91
N GLN A 244 4.67 -9.48 49.08
CA GLN A 244 3.82 -8.63 49.94
C GLN A 244 4.68 -7.63 50.71
N GLU A 245 4.77 -6.40 50.22
CA GLU A 245 5.01 -5.24 51.10
C GLU A 245 3.67 -4.79 51.71
N SER A 246 3.52 -4.99 53.02
CA SER A 246 2.55 -4.24 53.81
C SER A 246 3.24 -3.60 55.00
N GLU A 247 3.31 -2.27 54.96
CA GLU A 247 3.49 -1.42 56.13
C GLU A 247 2.21 -1.45 56.98
N ALA A 248 2.33 -1.67 58.30
CA ALA A 248 1.52 -0.99 59.32
C ALA A 248 2.02 -1.32 60.74
N ASP A 249 2.49 -0.28 61.42
CA ASP A 249 2.39 0.04 62.86
C ASP A 249 2.05 -1.07 63.87
N ASN A 250 3.00 -1.36 64.79
CA ASN A 250 3.00 -0.88 66.20
C ASN A 250 4.03 -1.66 67.05
#